data_AF-A0A7V2HL16-F1
#
_entry.id   AF-A0A7V2HL16-F1
#
_cell.length_a   1.000
_cell.length_b   1.000
_cell.length_c   1.000
_cell.angle_alpha   90.00
_cell.angle_beta   90.00
_cell.angle_gamma   90.00
#
_symmetry.space_group_name_H-M   'P 1'
#
loop_
_entity.id
_entity.type
_entity.pdbx_description
1 polymer ?
#
loop_
_entity_poly.entity_id
_entity_poly.type
_entity_poly.pdbx_seq_one_letter_code
_entity_poly.pdbx_strand_id
1 'polypeptide(L)'
;MDTHGNHQIPSAATYVGVFLALMVLTAITVGAAMVDMGVLNTPIALAIAGTKATIVMYFFMELRHAPPLTRMAAIAGIAFLAILLILVFGDYFGRGLLARPPAW
;
A
#
# COMPACT_ATOMS: atom_id res chain seq x y z
N MET A 1 -16.11 -45.48 9.08
CA MET A 1 -15.26 -44.63 9.94
C MET A 1 -15.08 -43.35 9.16
N ASP A 2 -16.08 -42.47 9.23
CA ASP A 2 -16.18 -41.33 8.33
C ASP A 2 -15.31 -40.21 8.90
N THR A 3 -14.15 -40.02 8.28
CA THR A 3 -13.23 -38.91 8.55
C THR A 3 -13.84 -37.63 8.01
N HIS A 4 -14.80 -37.06 8.75
CA HIS A 4 -15.25 -35.68 8.56
C HIS A 4 -14.10 -34.72 8.90
N GLY A 5 -13.19 -34.55 7.94
CA GLY A 5 -12.21 -33.48 7.93
C GLY A 5 -12.97 -32.16 7.89
N ASN A 6 -13.14 -31.57 9.08
CA ASN A 6 -13.66 -30.23 9.30
C ASN A 6 -12.78 -29.25 8.53
N HIS A 7 -13.04 -29.08 7.22
CA HIS A 7 -12.46 -28.03 6.41
C HIS A 7 -13.00 -26.73 6.99
N GLN A 8 -12.23 -26.15 7.92
CA GLN A 8 -12.49 -24.82 8.45
C GLN A 8 -12.29 -23.84 7.29
N ILE A 9 -13.34 -23.65 6.49
CA ILE A 9 -13.39 -22.61 5.48
C ILE A 9 -13.23 -21.29 6.25
N PRO A 10 -12.19 -20.48 6.00
CA PRO A 10 -12.02 -19.22 6.68
C PRO A 10 -13.30 -18.39 6.54
N SER A 11 -13.82 -17.90 7.68
CA SER A 11 -15.16 -17.35 7.76
C SER A 11 -15.33 -16.18 6.81
N ALA A 12 -16.25 -16.29 5.85
CA ALA A 12 -16.58 -15.24 4.88
C ALA A 12 -16.85 -13.87 5.54
N ALA A 13 -17.32 -13.88 6.79
CA ALA A 13 -17.52 -12.69 7.61
C ALA A 13 -16.26 -11.81 7.75
N THR A 14 -15.06 -12.40 7.86
CA THR A 14 -13.80 -11.65 7.99
C THR A 14 -13.48 -10.87 6.71
N TYR A 15 -13.62 -11.52 5.55
CA TYR A 15 -13.37 -10.87 4.26
C TYR A 15 -14.40 -9.78 3.95
N VAL A 16 -15.67 -9.96 4.34
CA VAL A 16 -16.71 -8.94 4.20
C VAL A 16 -16.43 -7.72 5.08
N GLY A 17 -15.96 -7.92 6.32
CA GLY A 17 -15.54 -6.82 7.20
C GLY A 17 -14.38 -6.00 6.62
N VAL A 18 -13.36 -6.69 6.06
CA VAL A 18 -12.22 -6.04 5.40
C VAL A 18 -12.66 -5.32 4.12
N PHE A 19 -13.57 -5.91 3.34
CA PHE A 19 -14.13 -5.27 2.15
C PHE A 19 -14.81 -3.94 2.49
N LEU A 20 -15.61 -3.91 3.56
CA LEU A 20 -16.24 -2.67 4.02
C LEU A 20 -15.21 -1.63 4.47
N ALA A 21 -14.17 -2.04 5.20
CA ALA A 21 -13.07 -1.15 5.58
C ALA A 21 -12.36 -0.54 4.36
N LEU A 22 -12.12 -1.34 3.32
CA LEU A 22 -11.54 -0.85 2.06
C LEU A 22 -12.49 0.07 1.27
N MET A 23 -13.80 -0.18 1.32
CA MET A 23 -14.80 0.70 0.72
C MET A 23 -14.82 2.07 1.39
N VAL A 24 -14.78 2.12 2.72
CA VAL A 24 -14.67 3.37 3.49
C VAL A 24 -13.38 4.11 3.12
N LEU A 25 -12.26 3.41 3.10
CA LEU A 25 -10.97 4.02 2.76
C LEU A 25 -10.95 4.56 1.32
N THR A 26 -11.63 3.88 0.40
CA THR A 26 -11.78 4.34 -0.99
C THR A 26 -12.67 5.57 -1.09
N ALA A 27 -13.77 5.63 -0.33
CA ALA A 27 -14.59 6.83 -0.25
C ALA A 27 -13.80 8.03 0.30
N ILE A 28 -12.95 7.79 1.30
CA ILE A 28 -12.02 8.81 1.82
C ILE A 28 -11.03 9.25 0.73
N THR A 29 -10.49 8.34 -0.08
CA THR A 29 -9.61 8.70 -1.20
C THR A 29 -10.32 9.57 -2.22
N VAL A 30 -11.55 9.22 -2.60
CA VAL A 30 -12.35 10.01 -3.55
C VAL A 30 -12.66 11.39 -2.96
N GLY A 31 -13.03 11.46 -1.69
CA GLY A 31 -13.25 12.74 -1.00
C GLY A 31 -11.99 13.60 -0.95
N ALA A 32 -10.85 13.01 -0.62
CA ALA A 32 -9.56 13.70 -0.61
C ALA A 32 -9.17 14.19 -2.02
N ALA A 33 -9.46 13.44 -3.07
CA ALA A 33 -9.19 13.83 -4.45
C ALA A 33 -10.07 15.00 -4.93
N MET A 34 -11.24 15.21 -4.33
CA MET A 34 -12.16 16.31 -4.65
C MET A 34 -11.79 17.63 -3.94
N VAL A 35 -10.90 17.57 -2.94
CA VAL A 35 -10.43 18.74 -2.20
C VAL A 35 -9.01 19.07 -2.65
N ASP A 36 -8.82 20.26 -3.21
CA ASP A 36 -7.50 20.67 -3.70
C ASP A 36 -6.63 21.15 -2.52
N MET A 37 -5.79 20.26 -2.01
CA MET A 37 -4.88 20.52 -0.88
C MET A 37 -3.50 21.04 -1.35
N GLY A 38 -3.37 21.39 -2.64
CA GLY A 38 -2.13 21.88 -3.25
C GLY A 38 -0.98 20.87 -3.11
N VAL A 39 0.17 21.31 -2.59
CA VAL A 39 1.39 20.49 -2.41
C VAL A 39 1.18 19.26 -1.54
N LEU A 40 0.19 19.26 -0.65
CA LEU A 40 -0.10 18.13 0.24
C LEU A 40 -0.95 17.04 -0.40
N ASN A 41 -1.52 17.26 -1.58
CA ASN A 41 -2.40 16.28 -2.23
C ASN A 41 -1.66 14.96 -2.51
N THR A 42 -0.45 15.03 -3.09
CA THR A 42 0.34 13.83 -3.42
C THR A 42 0.79 13.04 -2.18
N PRO A 43 1.39 13.66 -1.14
CA PRO A 43 1.75 12.94 0.10
C PRO A 43 0.54 12.28 0.78
N ILE A 44 -0.59 12.99 0.87
CA ILE A 44 -1.81 12.48 1.51
C ILE A 44 -2.39 11.31 0.71
N ALA A 45 -2.46 11.44 -0.62
CA ALA A 45 -2.90 10.37 -1.49
C ALA A 45 -2.00 9.12 -1.36
N LEU A 46 -0.68 9.30 -1.27
CA LEU A 46 0.27 8.22 -1.05
C LEU A 46 0.07 7.53 0.31
N ALA A 47 -0.16 8.31 1.38
CA ALA A 47 -0.40 7.78 2.71
C ALA A 47 -1.68 6.93 2.75
N ILE A 48 -2.79 7.43 2.19
CA ILE A 48 -4.06 6.69 2.11
C ILE A 48 -3.90 5.42 1.27
N ALA A 49 -3.20 5.51 0.13
CA ALA A 49 -2.90 4.36 -0.72
C ALA A 49 -2.04 3.32 0.01
N GLY A 50 -1.05 3.75 0.78
CA GLY A 50 -0.20 2.90 1.62
C GLY A 50 -1.00 2.14 2.67
N THR A 51 -1.86 2.83 3.42
CA THR A 51 -2.76 2.21 4.40
C THR A 51 -3.67 1.17 3.75
N LYS A 52 -4.24 1.49 2.57
CA LYS A 52 -5.07 0.56 1.79
C LYS A 52 -4.29 -0.70 1.42
N ALA A 53 -3.08 -0.53 0.91
CA ALA A 53 -2.21 -1.64 0.51
C ALA A 53 -1.84 -2.53 1.70
N THR A 54 -1.56 -1.96 2.89
CA THR A 54 -1.27 -2.76 4.09
C THR A 54 -2.45 -3.64 4.50
N ILE A 55 -3.67 -3.11 4.47
CA ILE A 55 -4.90 -3.89 4.79
C ILE A 55 -5.07 -5.03 3.78
N VAL A 56 -4.92 -4.75 2.49
CA VAL A 56 -5.03 -5.78 1.43
C VAL A 56 -3.97 -6.87 1.63
N MET A 57 -2.71 -6.49 1.88
CA MET A 57 -1.62 -7.44 2.05
C MET A 57 -1.82 -8.32 3.29
N TYR A 58 -2.30 -7.75 4.40
CA TYR A 58 -2.48 -8.50 5.63
C TYR A 58 -3.65 -9.50 5.56
N PHE A 59 -4.77 -9.09 4.96
CA PHE A 59 -6.02 -9.87 4.97
C PHE A 59 -6.31 -10.64 3.68
N PHE A 60 -6.13 -10.04 2.50
CA PHE A 60 -6.47 -10.70 1.22
C PHE A 60 -5.32 -11.52 0.64
N MET A 61 -4.08 -11.13 0.89
CA MET A 61 -2.93 -11.98 0.53
C MET A 61 -2.62 -13.05 1.58
N GLU A 62 -3.48 -13.20 2.59
CA GLU A 62 -3.35 -14.18 3.68
C GLU A 62 -1.96 -14.14 4.34
N LEU A 63 -1.29 -12.98 4.35
CA LEU A 63 0.11 -12.89 4.78
C LEU A 63 0.28 -13.25 6.27
N ARG A 64 -0.81 -13.21 7.03
CA ARG A 64 -0.91 -13.73 8.40
C ARG A 64 -0.64 -15.24 8.49
N HIS A 65 -1.14 -16.03 7.54
CA HIS A 65 -0.99 -17.48 7.50
C HIS A 65 0.04 -17.96 6.46
N ALA A 66 0.63 -17.02 5.71
CA ALA A 66 1.62 -17.33 4.70
C ALA A 66 2.92 -17.91 5.29
N PRO A 67 3.65 -18.75 4.54
CA PRO A 67 4.97 -19.24 4.91
C PRO A 67 5.94 -18.09 5.21
N PRO A 68 6.95 -18.30 6.08
CA PRO A 68 7.90 -17.25 6.47
C PRO A 68 8.66 -16.68 5.26
N LEU A 69 8.93 -17.50 4.24
CA LEU A 69 9.57 -17.09 2.99
C LEU A 69 8.74 -16.03 2.23
N THR A 70 7.43 -16.24 2.11
CA THR A 70 6.51 -15.29 1.47
C THR A 70 6.44 -13.98 2.25
N ARG A 71 6.43 -14.05 3.58
CA ARG A 71 6.44 -12.87 4.44
C ARG A 71 7.73 -12.06 4.31
N MET A 72 8.88 -12.73 4.22
CA MET A 72 10.17 -12.10 3.97
C MET A 72 10.24 -11.46 2.59
N ALA A 73 9.75 -12.14 1.55
CA ALA A 73 9.68 -11.59 0.20
C ALA A 73 8.79 -10.33 0.14
N ALA A 74 7.65 -10.33 0.83
CA ALA A 74 6.77 -9.16 0.90
C ALA A 74 7.45 -7.98 1.61
N ILE A 75 8.14 -8.22 2.73
CA ILE A 75 8.91 -7.19 3.43
C ILE A 75 10.04 -6.66 2.54
N ALA A 76 10.77 -7.54 1.85
CA ALA A 76 11.83 -7.15 0.93
C ALA A 76 11.28 -6.31 -0.23
N GLY A 77 10.12 -6.66 -0.79
CA GLY A 77 9.44 -5.88 -1.82
C GLY A 77 9.05 -4.48 -1.34
N ILE A 78 8.50 -4.35 -0.13
CA ILE A 78 8.17 -3.05 0.47
C ILE A 78 9.45 -2.24 0.75
N ALA A 79 10.49 -2.86 1.29
CA ALA A 79 11.77 -2.19 1.54
C ALA A 79 12.40 -1.69 0.22
N PHE A 80 12.36 -2.52 -0.83
CA PHE A 80 12.84 -2.15 -2.15
C PHE A 80 12.04 -0.99 -2.75
N LEU A 81 10.71 -1.04 -2.66
CA LEU A 81 9.85 0.06 -3.11
C LEU A 81 10.14 1.36 -2.35
N ALA A 82 10.35 1.30 -1.04
CA ALA A 82 10.70 2.46 -0.23
C ALA A 82 12.04 3.08 -0.69
N ILE A 83 13.05 2.26 -0.99
CA ILE A 83 14.32 2.72 -1.55
C ILE A 83 14.10 3.44 -2.89
N LEU A 84 13.29 2.87 -3.78
CA LEU A 84 12.98 3.50 -5.07
C LEU A 84 12.27 4.84 -4.91
N LEU A 85 11.29 4.93 -4.00
CA LEU A 85 10.59 6.18 -3.73
C LEU A 85 11.54 7.25 -3.19
N ILE A 86 12.40 6.91 -2.22
CA ILE A 86 13.40 7.82 -1.67
C ILE A 86 14.33 8.34 -2.77
N LEU A 87 14.80 7.45 -3.66
CA LEU A 87 15.67 7.83 -4.76
C LEU A 87 14.97 8.77 -5.75
N VAL A 88 13.73 8.46 -6.11
CA VAL A 88 12.92 9.30 -7.02
C VAL A 88 12.69 10.68 -6.40
N PHE A 89 12.20 10.75 -5.16
CA PHE A 89 11.97 12.04 -4.50
C PHE A 89 13.29 12.82 -4.35
N GLY A 90 14.38 12.17 -3.95
CA GLY A 90 15.69 12.78 -3.84
C GLY A 90 16.20 13.36 -5.16
N ASP A 91 16.02 12.65 -6.27
CA ASP A 91 16.35 13.12 -7.62
C ASP A 91 15.48 14.31 -8.04
N TYR A 92 14.16 14.25 -7.82
CA TYR A 92 13.26 15.38 -8.11
C TYR A 92 13.63 16.66 -7.34
N PHE A 93 13.93 16.55 -6.04
CA PHE A 93 14.38 17.69 -5.25
C PHE A 93 15.79 18.16 -5.64
N GLY A 94 16.69 17.24 -5.95
CA GLY A 94 18.07 17.53 -6.36
C GLY A 94 18.19 18.21 -7.73
N ARG A 95 17.33 17.88 -8.69
CA ARG A 95 17.31 18.51 -10.02
C ARG A 95 17.02 20.01 -10.00
N GLY A 96 16.28 20.49 -8.99
CA GLY A 96 16.08 21.93 -8.79
C GLY A 96 17.38 22.69 -8.48
N LEU A 97 18.38 22.01 -7.94
CA LEU A 97 19.67 22.59 -7.55
C LEU A 97 20.65 22.73 -8.74
N LEU A 98 20.50 21.91 -9.78
CA LEU A 98 21.42 21.84 -10.94
C LEU A 98 20.95 22.65 -12.16
N ALA A 99 19.91 23.47 -12.01
CA ALA A 99 19.39 24.32 -13.07
C ALA A 99 20.34 25.50 -13.38
N ARG A 100 21.50 25.24 -14.03
CA ARG A 100 22.18 26.10 -15.03
C ARG A 100 23.64 25.65 -15.29
N PRO A 101 23.95 25.09 -16.47
CA PRO A 101 25.23 25.31 -17.13
C PRO A 101 25.20 26.69 -17.84
N PRO A 102 26.24 27.53 -17.74
CA PRO A 102 26.32 28.81 -18.47
C PRO A 102 26.36 28.56 -19.99
N ALA A 103 25.61 29.39 -20.73
CA ALA A 103 25.56 29.35 -22.18
C ALA A 103 26.87 29.90 -22.78
N TRP A 104 27.79 28.99 -23.12
CA TRP A 104 28.89 29.22 -24.06
C TRP A 104 29.13 27.93 -24.83
#